data_AF-A0A7J9XHB4-F1
#
_entry.id   AF-A0A7J9XHB4-F1
#
_cell.length_a   1.000
_cell.length_b   1.000
_cell.length_c   1.000
_cell.angle_alpha   90.00
_cell.angle_beta   90.00
_cell.angle_gamma   90.00
#
_symmetry.space_group_name_H-M   'P 1'
#
loop_
_entity.id
_entity.type
_entity.pdbx_description
1 polymer ?
#
loop_
_entity_poly.entity_id
_entity_poly.type
_entity_poly.pdbx_seq_one_letter_code
_entity_poly.pdbx_strand_id
1 'polypeptide(L)' 'TPRGRKTYKKRAASIEPVFAQIKHNRRIRSLFRRGLAAADSEWKLICATHNLLKTYRTA' A
#
# COMPACT_ATOMS: atom_id res chain seq x y z
N THR A 1 19.59 16.15 -0.57
CA THR A 1 20.63 16.19 0.49
C THR A 1 21.08 14.78 0.86
N PRO A 2 22.30 14.57 1.38
CA PRO A 2 22.80 13.26 1.81
C PRO A 2 21.86 12.54 2.81
N ARG A 3 21.27 13.30 3.74
CA ARG A 3 20.23 12.82 4.67
C ARG A 3 18.99 12.31 3.96
N GLY A 4 18.47 13.06 2.98
CA GLY A 4 17.30 12.65 2.18
C GLY A 4 17.53 11.35 1.42
N ARG A 5 18.71 11.17 0.82
CA ARG A 5 19.08 9.93 0.10
C ARG A 5 19.11 8.71 1.03
N LYS A 6 19.66 8.85 2.25
CA LYS A 6 19.68 7.79 3.26
C LYS A 6 18.27 7.39 3.71
N THR A 7 17.38 8.36 3.92
CA THR A 7 15.97 8.10 4.28
C THR A 7 15.21 7.46 3.12
N TYR A 8 15.39 7.97 1.90
CA TYR A 8 14.72 7.45 0.71
C TYR A 8 15.08 5.99 0.42
N LYS A 9 16.33 5.58 0.68
CA LYS A 9 16.77 4.18 0.52
C LYS A 9 15.94 3.20 1.37
N LYS A 10 15.44 3.61 2.54
CA LYS A 10 14.60 2.78 3.40
C LYS A 10 13.20 2.52 2.83
N ARG A 11 12.73 3.39 1.93
CA ARG A 11 11.39 3.30 1.34
C ARG A 11 11.19 2.00 0.58
N ALA A 12 12.19 1.59 -0.20
CA ALA A 12 12.15 0.35 -0.98
C ALA A 12 11.82 -0.85 -0.08
N ALA A 13 12.63 -1.09 0.96
CA ALA A 13 12.39 -2.20 1.89
C ALA A 13 11.05 -2.09 2.64
N SER A 14 10.59 -0.88 2.95
CA SER A 14 9.33 -0.69 3.69
C SER A 14 8.07 -0.90 2.85
N ILE A 15 8.11 -0.62 1.55
CA ILE A 15 6.93 -0.63 0.69
C ILE A 15 6.68 -1.98 0.02
N GLU A 16 7.74 -2.76 -0.24
CA GLU A 16 7.61 -4.09 -0.87
C GLU A 16 6.69 -5.04 -0.07
N PRO A 17 6.76 -5.13 1.28
CA PRO A 17 5.84 -5.97 2.04
C PRO A 17 4.37 -5.54 1.92
N VAL A 18 4.11 -4.23 1.79
CA VAL A 18 2.76 -3.70 1.62
C VAL A 18 2.20 -4.14 0.27
N PHE A 19 2.99 -4.00 -0.81
CA PHE A 19 2.59 -4.47 -2.13
C PHE A 19 2.44 -5.98 -2.20
N ALA A 20 3.33 -6.74 -1.55
CA ALA A 20 3.22 -8.19 -1.46
C ALA A 20 1.89 -8.60 -0.80
N GLN A 21 1.51 -7.98 0.32
CA GLN A 21 0.25 -8.30 0.98
C GLN A 21 -0.97 -7.95 0.12
N ILE A 22 -0.98 -6.79 -0.54
CA ILE A 22 -2.11 -6.36 -1.39
C ILE A 22 -2.23 -7.30 -2.60
N LYS A 23 -1.13 -7.54 -3.31
CA LYS A 23 -1.15 -8.26 -4.58
C LYS A 23 -1.19 -9.78 -4.43
N HIS A 24 -0.42 -10.35 -3.50
CA HIS A 24 -0.30 -11.80 -3.32
C HIS A 24 -1.27 -12.32 -2.26
N ASN A 25 -1.23 -11.76 -1.04
CA ASN A 25 -2.02 -12.32 0.07
C ASN A 25 -3.51 -11.99 -0.05
N ARG A 26 -3.84 -10.78 -0.51
CA ARG A 26 -5.23 -10.34 -0.75
C ARG A 26 -5.69 -10.52 -2.19
N ARG A 27 -4.80 -10.93 -3.10
CA ARG A 27 -5.07 -11.20 -4.52
C ARG A 27 -5.63 -10.00 -5.30
N ILE A 28 -5.35 -8.77 -4.87
CA ILE A 28 -5.81 -7.55 -5.53
C ILE A 28 -4.73 -7.13 -6.56
N ARG A 29 -4.94 -7.50 -7.82
CA ARG A 29 -3.97 -7.27 -8.92
C ARG A 29 -4.34 -6.11 -9.84
N SER A 30 -5.62 -5.74 -9.87
CA SER A 30 -6.17 -4.72 -10.75
C SER A 30 -7.17 -3.85 -10.00
N LEU A 31 -7.34 -2.61 -10.46
CA LEU A 31 -8.45 -1.75 -10.08
C LEU A 31 -9.60 -1.97 -11.05
N PHE A 32 -10.83 -2.08 -10.54
CA PHE A 32 -12.01 -2.32 -11.37
C PHE A 32 -12.70 -1.02 -11.77
N ARG A 33 -12.54 0.04 -10.98
CA ARG A 33 -13.15 1.35 -11.25
C ARG A 33 -12.35 2.08 -12.33
N ARG A 34 -13.05 2.64 -13.31
CA ARG A 34 -12.46 3.44 -14.39
C ARG A 34 -12.59 4.94 -14.08
N GLY A 35 -11.61 5.72 -14.54
CA GLY A 35 -11.48 7.15 -14.25
C GLY A 35 -10.67 7.42 -12.98
N LEU A 36 -9.85 8.47 -13.00
CA LEU A 36 -8.85 8.75 -11.97
C LEU A 36 -9.46 8.87 -10.57
N ALA A 37 -10.55 9.63 -10.41
CA ALA A 37 -11.19 9.83 -9.11
C ALA A 37 -11.76 8.53 -8.50
N ALA A 38 -12.32 7.67 -9.35
CA ALA A 38 -12.91 6.42 -8.91
C ALA A 38 -11.83 5.37 -8.58
N ALA A 39 -10.78 5.28 -9.40
CA ALA A 39 -9.61 4.44 -9.15
C ALA A 39 -8.84 4.86 -7.88
N ASP A 40 -8.71 6.17 -7.64
CA ASP A 40 -8.09 6.72 -6.43
C ASP A 40 -8.89 6.35 -5.16
N SER A 41 -10.21 6.46 -5.22
CA SER A 41 -11.09 6.06 -4.12
C SER A 41 -10.99 4.54 -3.82
N GLU A 42 -10.97 3.71 -4.86
CA GLU A 42 -10.75 2.26 -4.73
C GLU A 42 -9.39 1.95 -4.10
N TRP A 43 -8.33 2.61 -4.56
CA TRP A 43 -6.99 2.45 -4.03
C TRP A 43 -6.90 2.84 -2.54
N LYS A 44 -7.51 3.96 -2.16
CA LYS A 44 -7.59 4.39 -0.75
C LYS A 44 -8.29 3.37 0.13
N LEU A 45 -9.38 2.76 -0.34
CA LEU A 45 -10.08 1.71 0.40
C LEU A 45 -9.22 0.44 0.58
N ILE A 46 -8.49 0.04 -0.46
CA ILE A 46 -7.54 -1.09 -0.39
C ILE A 46 -6.46 -0.82 0.67
N CYS A 47 -5.89 0.38 0.68
CA CYS A 47 -4.90 0.81 1.65
C CYS A 47 -5.48 0.90 3.08
N ALA A 48 -6.68 1.46 3.24
CA ALA A 48 -7.35 1.56 4.54
C ALA A 48 -7.57 0.17 5.15
N THR A 49 -8.08 -0.78 4.38
CA THR A 49 -8.29 -2.17 4.84
C THR A 49 -6.98 -2.89 5.15
N HIS A 50 -5.88 -2.60 4.43
CA HIS A 50 -4.55 -3.08 4.80
C HIS A 50 -4.09 -2.54 6.16
N ASN A 51 -4.28 -1.24 6.40
CA ASN A 51 -3.90 -0.60 7.66
C ASN A 51 -4.75 -1.10 8.84
N LEU A 52 -6.07 -1.21 8.67
CA LEU A 52 -6.98 -1.73 9.69
C LEU A 52 -6.60 -3.16 10.11
N LEU A 53 -6.29 -4.03 9.14
CA LEU A 53 -5.83 -5.39 9.43
C LEU A 53 -4.50 -5.40 10.21
N LYS A 54 -3.61 -4.44 9.96
CA LYS A 54 -2.36 -4.30 10.71
C LYS A 54 -2.67 -3.89 12.15
N THR A 55 -3.48 -2.85 12.34
CA THR A 55 -3.89 -2.37 13.67
C THR A 55 -4.55 -3.49 14.48
N TYR A 56 -5.48 -4.24 13.88
CA TYR A 56 -6.17 -5.35 14.54
C TYR A 56 -5.21 -6.46 15.00
N ARG A 57 -4.16 -6.75 14.23
CA ARG A 57 -3.18 -7.82 14.57
C ARG A 57 -2.13 -7.38 15.60
N THR A 58 -1.96 -6.07 15.76
CA THR A 58 -0.99 -5.48 16.69
C THR A 58 -1.64 -4.96 17.98
N ALA A 59 -2.97 -4.89 18.01
CA ALA A 59 -3.76 -4.66 19.21
C ALA A 59 -3.85 -5.96 20.02
#